data_AF-A0A4S2PNR1-F1
#
_entry.id   AF-A0A4S2PNR1-F1
#
_cell.length_a   1.000
_cell.length_b   1.000
_cell.length_c   1.000
_cell.angle_alpha   90.00
_cell.angle_beta   90.00
_cell.angle_gamma   90.00
#
_symmetry.space_group_name_H-M   'P 1'
#
loop_
_entity.id
_entity.type
_entity.pdbx_description
1 polymer ?
#
loop_
_entity_poly.entity_id
_entity_poly.type
_entity_poly.pdbx_seq_one_letter_code
_entity_poly.pdbx_strand_id
1 'polypeptide(L)'
;MQYELTKKEQRLMRHWFRKTGENTIELKEKRWAAVKIILGIVLLAGIYYSFIDSSYKEMTWRYLELTFQPNKWAEKQYEHEVSDEDPNLTRWGETKEEFLISMKEYRKEKASWIIGYYYCFVCSYIFFLIYCL
;
A
#
# COMPACT_ATOMS: atom_id res chain seq x y z
N MET A 1 -16.82 13.66 -62.22
CA MET A 1 -17.04 14.80 -61.30
C MET A 1 -16.16 14.57 -60.08
N GLN A 2 -14.99 15.21 -60.05
CA GLN A 2 -14.05 15.07 -58.93
C GLN A 2 -14.58 16.00 -57.82
N TYR A 3 -15.11 15.41 -56.75
CA TYR A 3 -15.63 16.20 -55.63
C TYR A 3 -14.41 16.70 -54.84
N GLU A 4 -13.95 17.90 -55.15
CA GLU A 4 -12.88 18.54 -54.39
C GLU A 4 -13.40 18.91 -53.01
N LEU A 5 -12.79 18.31 -51.99
CA LEU A 5 -13.10 18.56 -50.60
C LEU A 5 -12.94 20.06 -50.26
N THR A 6 -13.94 20.67 -49.63
CA THR A 6 -13.84 22.08 -49.21
C THR A 6 -12.75 22.25 -48.14
N LYS A 7 -12.15 23.44 -48.06
CA LYS A 7 -11.11 23.75 -47.05
C LYS A 7 -11.55 23.45 -45.61
N LYS A 8 -12.85 23.56 -45.30
CA LYS A 8 -13.42 23.20 -43.98
C LYS A 8 -13.38 21.69 -43.74
N GLU A 9 -13.81 20.90 -44.71
CA GLU A 9 -13.79 19.43 -44.65
C GLU A 9 -12.35 18.90 -44.56
N GLN A 10 -11.40 19.49 -45.29
CA GLN A 10 -9.98 19.14 -45.17
C GLN A 10 -9.40 19.45 -43.78
N ARG A 11 -9.82 20.55 -43.14
CA ARG A 11 -9.42 20.86 -41.75
C ARG A 11 -10.01 19.85 -40.76
N LEU A 12 -11.28 19.49 -40.92
CA LEU A 12 -11.93 18.48 -40.10
C LEU A 12 -11.27 17.12 -40.25
N MET A 13 -10.97 16.70 -41.49
CA MET A 13 -10.24 15.45 -41.74
C MET A 13 -8.86 15.45 -41.06
N ARG A 14 -8.06 16.52 -41.21
CA ARG A 14 -6.76 16.61 -40.50
C ARG A 14 -6.89 16.52 -38.98
N HIS A 15 -7.91 17.16 -38.41
CA HIS A 15 -8.17 17.08 -36.97
C HIS A 15 -8.53 15.66 -36.54
N TRP A 16 -9.41 14.98 -37.28
CA TRP A 16 -9.78 13.59 -37.01
C TRP A 16 -8.60 12.64 -37.17
N PHE A 17 -7.80 12.76 -38.24
CA PHE A 17 -6.59 11.95 -38.41
C PHE A 17 -5.59 12.14 -37.25
N ARG A 18 -5.42 13.37 -36.76
CA ARG A 18 -4.57 13.63 -35.59
C ARG A 18 -5.14 12.98 -34.32
N LYS A 19 -6.44 13.13 -34.07
CA LYS A 19 -7.13 12.56 -32.90
C LYS A 19 -7.15 11.03 -32.91
N THR A 20 -7.26 10.41 -34.09
CA THR A 20 -7.21 8.97 -34.28
C THR A 20 -5.78 8.46 -34.14
N GLY A 21 -4.79 9.18 -34.67
CA GLY A 21 -3.37 8.89 -34.49
C GLY A 21 -2.93 8.90 -33.03
N GLU A 22 -3.33 9.94 -32.27
CA GLU A 22 -3.11 10.07 -30.82
C GLU A 22 -3.81 8.96 -30.00
N ASN A 23 -4.82 8.30 -30.55
CA ASN A 23 -5.60 7.23 -29.91
C ASN A 23 -5.32 5.83 -30.45
N THR A 24 -4.30 5.65 -31.28
CA THR A 24 -3.89 4.33 -31.75
C THR A 24 -3.55 3.42 -30.56
N ILE A 25 -3.88 2.13 -30.71
CA ILE A 25 -3.69 1.11 -29.67
C ILE A 25 -2.23 1.10 -29.19
N GLU A 26 -1.28 1.23 -30.12
CA GLU A 26 0.16 1.26 -29.84
C GLU A 26 0.58 2.44 -28.95
N LEU A 27 0.06 3.65 -29.17
CA LEU A 27 0.34 4.82 -28.33
C LEU A 27 -0.27 4.68 -26.94
N LYS A 28 -1.46 4.08 -26.83
CA LYS A 28 -2.08 3.77 -25.55
C LYS A 28 -1.28 2.73 -24.77
N GLU A 29 -0.85 1.66 -25.43
CA GLU A 29 0.00 0.62 -24.83
C GLU A 29 1.34 1.18 -24.35
N LYS A 30 2.02 2.01 -25.15
CA LYS A 30 3.26 2.68 -24.73
C LYS A 30 3.06 3.57 -23.50
N ARG A 31 1.95 4.31 -23.42
CA ARG A 31 1.61 5.12 -22.23
C ARG A 31 1.35 4.26 -21.02
N TRP A 32 0.60 3.16 -21.15
CA TRP A 32 0.36 2.21 -20.06
C TRP A 32 1.64 1.52 -19.60
N ALA A 33 2.55 1.18 -20.51
CA ALA A 33 3.86 0.64 -20.18
C ALA A 33 4.70 1.65 -19.38
N ALA A 34 4.74 2.92 -19.77
CA ALA A 34 5.43 3.96 -19.02
C ALA A 34 4.84 4.14 -17.61
N VAL A 35 3.51 4.13 -17.48
CA VAL A 35 2.83 4.20 -16.17
C VAL A 35 3.18 3.00 -15.29
N LYS A 36 3.20 1.79 -15.85
CA LYS A 36 3.65 0.56 -15.14
C LYS A 36 5.08 0.69 -14.61
N ILE A 37 6.00 1.20 -15.43
CA ILE A 37 7.41 1.39 -15.03
C ILE A 37 7.52 2.38 -13.87
N ILE A 38 6.86 3.54 -13.97
CA ILE A 38 6.90 4.56 -12.92
C ILE A 38 6.32 4.01 -11.62
N LEU A 39 5.15 3.35 -11.68
CA LEU A 39 4.54 2.70 -10.51
C LEU A 39 5.48 1.65 -9.90
N GLY A 40 6.14 0.83 -10.73
CA GLY A 40 7.11 -0.15 -10.28
C GLY A 40 8.29 0.47 -9.54
N ILE A 41 8.84 1.58 -10.05
CA ILE A 41 9.95 2.30 -9.39
C ILE A 41 9.51 2.84 -8.02
N VAL A 42 8.34 3.48 -7.94
CA VAL A 42 7.81 4.02 -6.68
C VAL A 42 7.61 2.92 -5.64
N LEU A 43 7.07 1.77 -6.06
CA LEU A 43 6.87 0.63 -5.18
C LEU A 43 8.19 -0.01 -4.75
N LEU A 44 9.17 -0.14 -5.64
CA LEU A 44 10.51 -0.64 -5.27
C LEU A 44 11.21 0.29 -4.28
N ALA A 45 11.11 1.60 -4.46
CA ALA A 45 11.62 2.57 -3.50
C ALA A 45 10.92 2.42 -2.14
N GLY A 46 9.59 2.24 -2.13
CA GLY A 46 8.84 1.97 -0.91
C GLY A 46 9.31 0.69 -0.20
N ILE A 47 9.52 -0.41 -0.92
CA ILE A 47 10.07 -1.66 -0.36
C ILE A 47 11.46 -1.42 0.22
N TYR A 48 12.33 -0.72 -0.50
CA TYR A 48 13.68 -0.44 -0.05
C TYR A 48 13.67 0.29 1.29
N TYR A 49 12.93 1.40 1.39
CA TYR A 49 12.87 2.14 2.64
C TYR A 49 12.18 1.32 3.74
N SER A 50 11.10 0.60 3.46
CA SER A 50 10.34 -0.13 4.48
C SER A 50 11.05 -1.38 5.00
N PHE A 51 11.81 -2.11 4.18
CA PHE A 51 12.35 -3.43 4.55
C PHE A 51 13.87 -3.54 4.53
N ILE A 52 14.57 -2.67 3.78
CA ILE A 52 16.02 -2.73 3.61
C ILE A 52 16.71 -1.67 4.48
N ASP A 53 16.21 -0.43 4.48
CA ASP A 53 16.76 0.64 5.30
C ASP A 53 16.59 0.33 6.80
N SER A 54 17.71 0.27 7.52
CA SER A 54 17.75 -0.04 8.95
C SER A 54 16.95 0.94 9.80
N SER A 55 16.78 2.18 9.34
CA SER A 55 16.10 3.25 10.06
C SER A 55 14.59 3.00 10.20
N TYR A 56 14.00 2.28 9.23
CA TYR A 56 12.55 2.05 9.16
C TYR A 56 12.18 0.58 9.29
N LYS A 57 13.09 -0.36 9.00
CA LYS A 57 12.85 -1.80 8.99
C LYS A 57 12.12 -2.30 10.24
N GLU A 58 12.63 -2.00 11.44
CA GLU A 58 12.02 -2.48 12.69
C GLU A 58 10.62 -1.91 12.91
N MET A 59 10.45 -0.62 12.60
CA MET A 59 9.18 0.07 12.71
C MET A 59 8.14 -0.52 11.74
N THR A 60 8.54 -0.78 10.50
CA THR A 60 7.70 -1.42 9.49
C THR A 60 7.29 -2.82 9.93
N TRP A 61 8.22 -3.65 10.40
CA TRP A 61 7.88 -4.99 10.91
C TRP A 61 6.90 -4.94 12.08
N ARG A 62 7.13 -4.04 13.04
CA ARG A 62 6.23 -3.85 14.18
C ARG A 62 4.83 -3.45 13.74
N TYR A 63 4.70 -2.54 12.78
CA TYR A 63 3.39 -2.11 12.30
C TYR A 63 2.69 -3.14 11.42
N LEU A 64 3.45 -3.93 10.65
CA LEU A 64 2.89 -5.09 9.95
C LEU A 64 2.38 -6.15 10.93
N GLU A 65 3.14 -6.45 12.00
CA GLU A 65 2.73 -7.37 13.06
C GLU A 65 1.47 -6.84 13.78
N LEU A 66 1.44 -5.57 14.15
CA LEU A 66 0.26 -4.92 14.75
C LEU A 66 -0.97 -4.97 13.82
N THR A 67 -0.77 -4.84 12.52
CA THR A 67 -1.85 -4.80 11.52
C THR A 67 -2.42 -6.19 11.25
N PHE A 68 -1.55 -7.15 10.90
CA PHE A 68 -1.96 -8.47 10.39
C PHE A 68 -1.89 -9.59 11.43
N GLN A 69 -1.14 -9.41 12.53
CA GLN A 69 -0.97 -10.39 13.61
C GLN A 69 -1.23 -9.77 14.99
N PRO A 70 -2.42 -9.16 15.22
CA PRO A 70 -2.67 -8.35 16.40
C PRO A 70 -2.56 -9.10 17.73
N ASN A 71 -2.93 -10.39 17.76
CA ASN A 71 -2.82 -11.21 18.96
C ASN A 71 -1.35 -11.46 19.33
N LYS A 72 -0.53 -11.83 18.34
CA LYS A 72 0.90 -12.05 18.53
C LYS A 72 1.62 -10.78 18.97
N TRP A 73 1.25 -9.64 18.38
CA TRP A 73 1.75 -8.34 18.82
C TRP A 73 1.42 -8.07 20.30
N ALA A 74 0.17 -8.31 20.72
CA ALA A 74 -0.27 -8.10 22.10
C ALA A 74 0.41 -9.07 23.08
N GLU A 75 0.59 -10.33 22.71
CA GLU A 75 1.36 -11.32 23.50
C GLU A 75 2.81 -10.88 23.69
N LYS A 76 3.45 -10.38 22.63
CA LYS A 76 4.81 -9.84 22.72
C LYS A 76 4.90 -8.61 23.63
N GLN A 77 3.86 -7.77 23.67
CA GLN A 77 3.81 -6.68 24.66
C GLN A 77 3.67 -7.24 26.09
N TYR A 78 2.86 -8.29 26.28
CA TYR A 78 2.71 -8.94 27.58
C TYR A 78 4.03 -9.50 28.08
N GLU A 79 4.80 -10.18 27.22
CA GLU A 79 6.13 -10.73 27.56
C GLU A 79 7.12 -9.66 28.07
N HIS A 80 6.96 -8.40 27.66
CA HIS A 80 7.78 -7.28 28.14
C HIS A 80 7.28 -6.68 29.46
N GLU A 81 6.04 -6.99 29.85
CA GLU A 81 5.34 -6.41 31.00
C GLU A 81 5.11 -7.43 32.11
N VAL A 82 5.58 -8.68 31.95
CA VAL A 82 5.46 -9.76 32.96
C VAL A 82 6.12 -9.34 34.27
N SER A 83 5.49 -9.68 35.39
CA SER A 83 6.05 -9.46 36.73
C SER A 83 7.26 -10.38 36.99
N ASP A 84 8.28 -9.84 37.66
CA ASP A 84 9.42 -10.63 38.12
C ASP A 84 9.03 -11.61 39.25
N GLU A 85 7.91 -11.37 39.94
CA GLU A 85 7.44 -12.16 41.08
C GLU A 85 6.46 -13.27 40.68
N ASP A 86 5.58 -13.01 39.70
CA ASP A 86 4.58 -13.98 39.21
C ASP A 86 4.47 -13.92 37.67
N PRO A 87 4.84 -14.99 36.95
CA PRO A 87 4.79 -15.02 35.48
C PRO A 87 3.38 -14.95 34.89
N ASN A 88 2.33 -15.14 35.70
CA ASN A 88 0.93 -15.05 35.26
C ASN A 88 0.33 -13.65 35.39
N LEU A 89 1.09 -12.71 35.98
CA LEU A 89 0.67 -11.34 36.18
C LEU A 89 1.61 -10.38 35.45
N THR A 90 1.08 -9.23 35.07
CA THR A 90 1.90 -8.09 34.66
C THR A 90 2.55 -7.44 35.88
N ARG A 91 3.56 -6.60 35.68
CA ARG A 91 4.18 -5.75 36.72
C ARG A 91 3.19 -4.82 37.43
N TRP A 92 1.98 -4.68 36.89
CA TRP A 92 0.89 -3.88 37.45
C TRP A 92 -0.17 -4.73 38.16
N GLY A 93 0.05 -6.05 38.26
CA GLY A 93 -0.86 -6.99 38.92
C GLY A 93 -2.07 -7.38 38.06
N GLU A 94 -2.06 -7.09 36.76
CA GLU A 94 -3.13 -7.49 35.84
C GLU A 94 -2.91 -8.92 35.37
N THR A 95 -3.99 -9.67 35.16
CA THR A 95 -3.89 -10.99 34.54
C THR A 95 -3.57 -10.87 33.06
N LYS A 96 -2.99 -11.93 32.47
CA LYS A 96 -2.73 -12.00 31.02
C LYS A 96 -3.97 -11.69 30.18
N GLU A 97 -5.13 -12.16 30.59
CA GLU A 97 -6.38 -11.93 29.84
C GLU A 97 -6.82 -10.48 29.87
N GLU A 98 -6.77 -9.83 31.04
CA GLU A 98 -7.09 -8.41 31.20
C GLU A 98 -6.13 -7.53 30.38
N PHE A 99 -4.83 -7.83 30.41
CA PHE A 99 -3.84 -7.13 29.61
C PHE A 99 -4.10 -7.28 28.10
N LEU A 100 -4.43 -8.49 27.62
CA LEU A 100 -4.72 -8.71 26.20
C LEU A 100 -6.01 -7.98 25.75
N ILE A 101 -7.00 -7.82 26.63
CA ILE A 101 -8.21 -7.04 26.36
C ILE A 101 -7.86 -5.55 26.27
N SER A 102 -7.13 -5.00 27.25
CA SER A 102 -6.73 -3.60 27.26
C SER A 102 -5.87 -3.23 26.04
N MET A 103 -4.97 -4.11 25.62
CA MET A 103 -4.15 -3.93 24.43
C MET A 103 -4.97 -3.94 23.13
N LYS A 104 -6.06 -4.71 23.06
CA LYS A 104 -6.98 -4.70 21.90
C LYS A 104 -7.75 -3.38 21.83
N GLU A 105 -8.17 -2.83 22.96
CA GLU A 105 -8.83 -1.51 23.02
C GLU A 105 -7.86 -0.39 22.64
N TYR A 106 -6.66 -0.40 23.23
CA TYR A 106 -5.59 0.54 22.87
C TYR A 106 -5.30 0.51 21.36
N ARG A 107 -5.19 -0.68 20.77
CA ARG A 107 -4.97 -0.85 19.33
C ARG A 107 -6.10 -0.20 18.50
N LYS A 108 -7.36 -0.41 18.89
CA LYS A 108 -8.51 0.18 18.19
C LYS A 108 -8.48 1.70 18.27
N GLU A 109 -8.19 2.27 19.42
CA GLU A 109 -8.21 3.72 19.61
C GLU A 109 -7.00 4.44 19.01
N LYS A 110 -5.79 3.92 19.26
CA LYS A 110 -4.54 4.64 18.97
C LYS A 110 -3.89 4.22 17.66
N ALA A 111 -4.13 3.00 17.18
CA ALA A 111 -3.44 2.47 16.02
C ALA A 111 -4.31 2.37 14.76
N SER A 112 -5.60 2.71 14.80
CA SER A 112 -6.51 2.61 13.64
C SER A 112 -5.99 3.29 12.37
N TRP A 113 -5.42 4.50 12.50
CA TRP A 113 -4.84 5.22 11.37
C TRP A 113 -3.62 4.50 10.76
N ILE A 114 -2.74 3.98 11.62
CA ILE A 114 -1.53 3.24 11.20
C ILE A 114 -1.92 1.91 10.55
N ILE A 115 -2.88 1.20 11.13
CA ILE A 115 -3.45 -0.03 10.58
C ILE A 115 -4.01 0.22 9.18
N GLY A 116 -4.81 1.28 9.02
CA GLY A 116 -5.37 1.66 7.72
C GLY A 116 -4.29 1.97 6.70
N TYR A 117 -3.26 2.73 7.09
CA TYR A 117 -2.13 3.03 6.22
C TYR A 117 -1.39 1.78 5.76
N TYR A 118 -1.02 0.88 6.68
CA TYR A 118 -0.29 -0.35 6.33
C TYR A 118 -1.14 -1.35 5.55
N TYR A 119 -2.45 -1.39 5.80
CA TYR A 119 -3.39 -2.17 5.02
C TYR A 119 -3.44 -1.67 3.56
N CYS A 120 -3.66 -0.37 3.35
CA CYS A 120 -3.64 0.24 2.02
C CYS A 120 -2.28 0.07 1.32
N PHE A 121 -1.18 0.23 2.07
CA PHE A 121 0.17 0.01 1.56
C PHE A 121 0.31 -1.40 1.02
N VAL A 122 0.10 -2.44 1.83
CA VAL A 122 0.22 -3.84 1.40
C VAL A 122 -0.74 -4.18 0.26
N CYS A 123 -1.99 -3.73 0.31
CA CYS A 123 -2.95 -3.92 -0.78
C CYS A 123 -2.46 -3.31 -2.09
N SER A 124 -1.85 -2.11 -2.05
CA SER A 124 -1.33 -1.46 -3.26
C SER A 124 -0.24 -2.28 -3.95
N TYR A 125 0.63 -2.95 -3.18
CA TYR A 125 1.63 -3.88 -3.73
C TYR A 125 0.97 -5.11 -4.35
N ILE A 126 0.03 -5.74 -3.65
CA ILE A 126 -0.68 -6.92 -4.17
C ILE A 126 -1.41 -6.57 -5.46
N PHE A 127 -2.12 -5.44 -5.49
CA PHE A 127 -2.80 -4.97 -6.70
C PHE A 127 -1.82 -4.68 -7.84
N PHE A 128 -0.67 -4.09 -7.55
CA PHE A 128 0.35 -3.87 -8.58
C PHE A 128 0.91 -5.19 -9.12
N LEU A 129 1.19 -6.17 -8.26
CA LEU A 129 1.64 -7.49 -8.68
C LEU A 129 0.60 -8.19 -9.57
N ILE A 130 -0.68 -8.15 -9.19
CA ILE A 130 -1.78 -8.69 -10.00
C ILE A 130 -1.90 -7.95 -11.34
N TYR A 131 -1.69 -6.62 -11.35
CA TYR A 131 -1.76 -5.81 -12.56
C TYR A 131 -0.57 -6.02 -13.51
N CYS A 132 0.56 -6.50 -12.99
CA CYS A 132 1.76 -6.83 -13.75
C CYS A 132 1.77 -8.27 -14.29
N LEU A 133 1.08 -9.20 -13.62
CA LEU A 133 0.80 -10.56 -14.10
C LEU A 133 -0.15 -10.54 -15.31
#